data_AF-A0A543GHY6-F1
#
_entry.id   AF-A0A543GHY6-F1
#
_cell.length_a   1.000
_cell.length_b   1.000
_cell.length_c   1.000
_cell.angle_alpha   90.00
_cell.angle_beta   90.00
_cell.angle_gamma   90.00
#
_symmetry.space_group_name_H-M   'P 1'
#
loop_
_entity.id
_entity.type
_entity.pdbx_description
1 polymer ?
#
loop_
_entity_poly.entity_id
_entity_poly.type
_entity_poly.pdbx_seq_one_letter_code
_entity_poly.pdbx_strand_id
1 'polypeptide(L)'
;MRRDLDDAAKRRLHRLHLDSRALIDLFADRLTEQQLRWSREFSGVGEWGELVEGLCAYLVKGRLPVTPAERDALAAVLAQFTRPNPDYSYIDDPEGTLAALTVRGPAIRIARLFDGKDTNDDWTFDPGRPRITDPAELAGIVDFLRSGTIIVRISGLDRDRLDPTRGEAVPLSTMTDGEWIWSDGLRYYVQTHRIAPEPDFLAHMAAHDYVAPQPDKAARQAALEHLRNQ
;
A
#
# COMPACT_ATOMS: atom_id res chain seq x y z
N MET A 1 31.14 -26.09 -27.48
CA MET A 1 30.10 -26.00 -26.43
C MET A 1 30.55 -25.04 -25.32
N ARG A 2 30.60 -23.73 -25.60
CA ARG A 2 31.09 -22.67 -24.69
C ARG A 2 30.30 -21.36 -24.82
N ARG A 3 29.13 -21.39 -25.51
CA ARG A 3 28.39 -20.18 -25.93
C ARG A 3 27.16 -19.89 -25.05
N ASP A 4 26.69 -20.86 -24.26
CA ASP A 4 25.42 -20.75 -23.51
C ASP A 4 25.59 -20.18 -22.09
N LEU A 5 26.81 -20.14 -21.56
CA LEU A 5 27.14 -19.52 -20.26
C LEU A 5 27.14 -17.98 -20.31
N ASP A 6 27.03 -17.38 -21.49
CA ASP A 6 27.35 -15.96 -21.70
C ASP A 6 26.09 -15.07 -21.74
N ASP A 7 24.99 -15.52 -22.36
CA ASP A 7 23.81 -14.67 -22.56
C ASP A 7 22.91 -14.56 -21.31
N ALA A 8 22.75 -15.65 -20.56
CA ALA A 8 21.98 -15.63 -19.32
C ALA A 8 22.68 -14.81 -18.22
N ALA A 9 24.01 -14.89 -18.16
CA ALA A 9 24.83 -14.10 -17.23
C ALA A 9 24.77 -12.61 -17.60
N LYS A 10 24.92 -12.27 -18.89
CA LYS A 10 24.77 -10.89 -19.39
C LYS A 10 23.40 -10.31 -19.09
N ARG A 11 22.32 -11.07 -19.34
CA ARG A 11 20.95 -10.63 -19.01
C ARG A 11 20.77 -10.37 -17.52
N ARG A 12 21.34 -11.23 -16.66
CA ARG A 12 21.30 -11.05 -15.20
C ARG A 12 22.02 -9.78 -14.77
N LEU A 13 23.23 -9.55 -15.28
CA LEU A 13 24.01 -8.35 -14.96
C LEU A 13 23.33 -7.07 -15.46
N HIS A 14 22.75 -7.10 -16.66
CA HIS A 14 22.00 -5.97 -17.21
C HIS A 14 20.76 -5.64 -16.36
N ARG A 15 20.03 -6.67 -15.91
CA ARG A 15 18.89 -6.47 -15.00
C ARG A 15 19.34 -5.88 -13.66
N LEU A 16 20.37 -6.44 -13.04
CA LEU A 16 20.93 -5.90 -11.79
C LEU A 16 21.34 -4.43 -11.93
N HIS A 17 22.00 -4.07 -13.03
CA HIS A 17 22.34 -2.69 -13.34
C HIS A 17 21.12 -1.76 -13.36
N LEU A 18 20.06 -2.15 -14.08
CA LEU A 18 18.85 -1.34 -14.18
C LEU A 18 18.13 -1.22 -12.84
N ASP A 19 17.90 -2.34 -12.16
CA ASP A 19 17.12 -2.38 -10.94
C ASP A 19 17.84 -1.66 -9.78
N SER A 20 19.17 -1.82 -9.66
CA SER A 20 19.97 -1.07 -8.68
C SER A 20 19.94 0.44 -8.91
N ARG A 21 19.88 0.91 -10.17
CA ARG A 21 19.76 2.35 -10.48
C ARG A 21 18.36 2.88 -10.18
N ALA A 22 17.33 2.17 -10.61
CA ALA A 22 15.94 2.53 -10.32
C ALA A 22 15.71 2.68 -8.81
N LEU A 23 16.38 1.83 -8.04
CA LEU A 23 16.30 1.87 -6.58
C LEU A 23 16.98 3.11 -5.97
N ILE A 24 18.06 3.63 -6.56
CA ILE A 24 18.63 4.93 -6.13
C ILE A 24 17.68 6.08 -6.43
N ASP A 25 17.08 6.09 -7.63
CA ASP A 25 16.14 7.13 -8.02
C ASP A 25 14.89 7.14 -7.11
N LEU A 26 14.44 5.95 -6.68
CA LEU A 26 13.34 5.77 -5.74
C LEU A 26 13.57 6.43 -4.36
N PHE A 27 14.81 6.46 -3.89
CA PHE A 27 15.17 7.06 -2.60
C PHE A 27 15.82 8.45 -2.73
N ALA A 28 15.96 8.99 -3.95
CA ALA A 28 16.81 10.15 -4.20
C ALA A 28 16.40 11.42 -3.44
N ASP A 29 15.12 11.56 -3.10
CA ASP A 29 14.56 12.64 -2.30
C ASP A 29 15.01 12.62 -0.82
N ARG A 30 15.41 11.44 -0.33
CA ARG A 30 15.76 11.17 1.07
C ARG A 30 17.25 10.90 1.30
N LEU A 31 18.02 10.70 0.23
CA LEU A 31 19.46 10.50 0.31
C LEU A 31 20.21 11.85 0.38
N THR A 32 21.29 11.90 1.16
CA THR A 32 22.17 13.08 1.14
C THR A 32 22.89 13.19 -0.20
N GLU A 33 23.34 14.41 -0.56
CA GLU A 33 24.16 14.63 -1.76
C GLU A 33 25.40 13.74 -1.78
N GLN A 34 26.03 13.52 -0.61
CA GLN A 34 27.19 12.65 -0.49
C GLN A 34 26.84 11.19 -0.84
N GLN A 35 25.73 10.68 -0.30
CA GLN A 35 25.29 9.31 -0.56
C GLN A 35 24.92 9.14 -2.04
N LEU A 36 24.18 10.10 -2.62
CA LEU A 36 23.85 10.10 -4.06
C LEU A 36 25.09 10.11 -4.95
N ARG A 37 26.12 10.89 -4.59
CA ARG A 37 27.39 10.89 -5.33
C ARG A 37 28.06 9.53 -5.28
N TRP A 38 28.20 8.93 -4.10
CA TRP A 38 28.80 7.60 -3.94
C TRP A 38 28.02 6.52 -4.69
N SER A 39 26.69 6.50 -4.58
CA SER A 39 25.86 5.54 -5.30
C SER A 39 25.97 5.70 -6.83
N ARG A 40 26.06 6.93 -7.34
CA ARG A 40 26.26 7.18 -8.78
C ARG A 40 27.66 6.77 -9.25
N GLU A 41 28.67 6.95 -8.42
CA GLU A 41 30.04 6.54 -8.71
C GLU A 41 30.18 5.01 -8.80
N PHE A 42 29.73 4.28 -7.78
CA PHE A 42 29.71 2.81 -7.80
C PHE A 42 28.85 2.27 -8.95
N SER A 43 27.75 2.98 -9.27
CA SER A 43 26.98 2.67 -10.47
C SER A 43 27.79 2.85 -11.76
N GLY A 44 28.56 3.93 -11.89
CA GLY A 44 29.36 4.18 -13.09
C GLY A 44 30.43 3.11 -13.33
N VAL A 45 31.01 2.54 -12.28
CA VAL A 45 32.12 1.58 -12.38
C VAL A 45 31.68 0.11 -12.37
N GLY A 46 30.40 -0.17 -12.17
CA GLY A 46 29.87 -1.55 -12.16
C GLY A 46 29.92 -2.25 -10.80
N GLU A 47 30.20 -1.51 -9.73
CA GLU A 47 30.27 -2.02 -8.35
C GLU A 47 28.88 -2.03 -7.70
N TRP A 48 27.99 -2.83 -8.27
CA TRP A 48 26.59 -2.91 -7.84
C TRP A 48 26.42 -3.42 -6.41
N GLY A 49 27.33 -4.29 -5.96
CA GLY A 49 27.38 -4.79 -4.58
C GLY A 49 27.61 -3.64 -3.60
N GLU A 50 28.66 -2.85 -3.80
CA GLU A 50 28.97 -1.69 -2.96
C GLU A 50 27.83 -0.67 -2.91
N LEU A 51 27.20 -0.43 -4.06
CA LEU A 51 26.04 0.47 -4.15
C LEU A 51 24.88 -0.02 -3.27
N VAL A 52 24.46 -1.27 -3.45
CA VAL A 52 23.30 -1.84 -2.75
C VAL A 52 23.61 -2.02 -1.26
N GLU A 53 24.82 -2.48 -0.93
CA GLU A 53 25.29 -2.64 0.45
C GLU A 53 25.29 -1.30 1.19
N GLY A 54 25.88 -0.26 0.58
CA GLY A 54 25.94 1.07 1.15
C GLY A 54 24.56 1.70 1.34
N LEU A 55 23.62 1.43 0.42
CA LEU A 55 22.25 1.89 0.56
C LEU A 55 21.49 1.15 1.66
N CYS A 56 21.59 -0.18 1.75
CA CYS A 56 21.00 -0.95 2.84
C CYS A 56 21.50 -0.46 4.20
N ALA A 57 22.81 -0.24 4.31
CA ALA A 57 23.42 0.34 5.50
C ALA A 57 22.84 1.70 5.84
N TYR A 58 22.66 2.57 4.84
CA TYR A 58 22.11 3.91 5.02
C TYR A 58 20.65 3.86 5.51
N LEU A 59 19.80 3.06 4.87
CA LEU A 59 18.38 2.90 5.24
C LEU A 59 18.21 2.33 6.65
N VAL A 60 18.95 1.26 6.98
CA VAL A 60 18.87 0.58 8.29
C VAL A 60 19.47 1.45 9.40
N LYS A 61 20.71 1.92 9.25
CA LYS A 61 21.39 2.71 10.30
C LYS A 61 20.76 4.08 10.48
N GLY A 62 20.33 4.70 9.38
CA GLY A 62 19.66 6.00 9.39
C GLY A 62 18.20 5.92 9.84
N ARG A 63 17.62 4.72 9.97
CA ARG A 63 16.19 4.50 10.27
C ARG A 63 15.29 5.31 9.34
N LEU A 64 15.66 5.39 8.06
CA LEU A 64 14.85 6.11 7.09
C LEU A 64 13.52 5.38 6.90
N PRO A 65 12.38 6.09 6.92
CA PRO A 65 11.10 5.51 6.59
C PRO A 65 11.10 4.97 5.16
N VAL A 66 10.73 3.70 5.02
CA VAL A 66 10.59 3.00 3.73
C VAL A 66 9.15 2.53 3.58
N THR A 67 8.54 2.73 2.42
CA THR A 67 7.18 2.21 2.15
C THR A 67 7.22 0.70 1.92
N PRO A 68 6.09 -0.03 2.06
CA PRO A 68 6.05 -1.45 1.69
C PRO A 68 6.50 -1.72 0.25
N ALA A 69 6.08 -0.89 -0.71
CA ALA A 69 6.50 -1.00 -2.11
C ALA A 69 8.01 -0.78 -2.31
N GLU A 70 8.60 0.17 -1.58
CA GLU A 70 10.04 0.41 -1.60
C GLU A 70 10.84 -0.73 -0.98
N ARG A 71 10.32 -1.32 0.10
CA ARG A 71 10.90 -2.52 0.72
C ARG A 71 10.87 -3.69 -0.27
N ASP A 72 9.77 -3.88 -0.99
CA ASP A 72 9.64 -4.96 -1.98
C ASP A 72 10.58 -4.76 -3.18
N ALA A 73 10.74 -3.51 -3.65
CA ALA A 73 11.73 -3.17 -4.66
C ALA A 73 13.15 -3.52 -4.20
N LEU A 74 13.49 -3.21 -2.94
CA LEU A 74 14.77 -3.59 -2.35
C LEU A 74 14.94 -5.11 -2.22
N ALA A 75 13.91 -5.81 -1.77
CA ALA A 75 13.91 -7.27 -1.70
C ALA A 75 14.16 -7.92 -3.06
N ALA A 76 13.54 -7.38 -4.12
CA ALA A 76 13.72 -7.85 -5.48
C ALA A 76 15.16 -7.66 -5.99
N VAL A 77 15.82 -6.56 -5.62
CA VAL A 77 17.24 -6.30 -5.94
C VAL A 77 18.16 -7.23 -5.13
N LEU A 78 17.94 -7.37 -3.82
CA LEU A 78 18.72 -8.25 -2.95
C LEU A 78 18.68 -9.71 -3.44
N ALA A 79 17.52 -10.20 -3.89
CA ALA A 79 17.36 -11.54 -4.44
C ALA A 79 18.20 -11.82 -5.71
N GLN A 80 18.77 -10.79 -6.35
CA GLN A 80 19.64 -10.96 -7.52
C GLN A 80 21.08 -11.33 -7.12
N PHE A 81 21.48 -11.05 -5.88
CA PHE A 81 22.79 -11.40 -5.32
C PHE A 81 22.77 -12.84 -4.80
N THR A 82 22.96 -13.79 -5.71
CA THR A 82 22.87 -15.23 -5.40
C THR A 82 24.16 -15.84 -4.85
N ARG A 83 25.26 -15.08 -4.81
CA ARG A 83 26.56 -15.55 -4.34
C ARG A 83 26.91 -14.76 -3.08
N PRO A 84 27.07 -15.42 -1.93
CA PRO A 84 27.47 -14.74 -0.72
C PRO A 84 28.87 -14.14 -0.89
N ASN A 85 29.07 -12.96 -0.33
CA ASN A 85 30.34 -12.29 -0.24
C ASN A 85 30.54 -11.86 1.22
N PRO A 86 31.51 -12.44 1.95
CA PRO A 86 31.69 -12.18 3.38
C PRO A 86 32.03 -10.72 3.71
N ASP A 87 32.41 -9.91 2.71
CA ASP A 87 32.62 -8.47 2.87
C ASP A 87 31.28 -7.69 2.98
N TYR A 88 30.15 -8.31 2.62
CA TYR A 88 28.81 -7.73 2.71
C TYR A 88 28.06 -8.23 3.94
N SER A 89 27.50 -7.29 4.69
CA SER A 89 26.69 -7.58 5.87
C SER A 89 25.19 -7.59 5.55
N TYR A 90 24.73 -6.70 4.67
CA TYR A 90 23.30 -6.55 4.37
C TYR A 90 22.85 -7.40 3.19
N ILE A 91 23.67 -7.48 2.14
CA ILE A 91 23.38 -8.31 0.97
C ILE A 91 23.36 -9.80 1.32
N ASP A 92 24.27 -10.24 2.20
CA ASP A 92 24.41 -11.65 2.60
C ASP A 92 23.34 -12.10 3.62
N ASP A 93 22.70 -11.16 4.34
CA ASP A 93 21.54 -11.39 5.19
C ASP A 93 20.35 -10.51 4.74
N PRO A 94 19.72 -10.85 3.60
CA PRO A 94 18.62 -10.05 3.06
C PRO A 94 17.38 -10.12 3.95
N GLU A 95 17.15 -11.25 4.63
CA GLU A 95 16.00 -11.39 5.54
C GLU A 95 16.17 -10.49 6.78
N GLY A 96 17.33 -10.53 7.44
CA GLY A 96 17.64 -9.65 8.56
C GLY A 96 17.67 -8.19 8.15
N THR A 97 18.20 -7.87 6.98
CA THR A 97 18.19 -6.51 6.42
C THR A 97 16.78 -5.99 6.23
N LEU A 98 15.91 -6.75 5.56
CA LEU A 98 14.52 -6.36 5.30
C LEU A 98 13.68 -6.28 6.58
N ALA A 99 14.04 -7.05 7.63
CA ALA A 99 13.42 -6.98 8.94
C ALA A 99 13.88 -5.76 9.76
N ALA A 100 15.11 -5.29 9.54
CA ALA A 100 15.68 -4.14 10.25
C ALA A 100 15.24 -2.77 9.68
N LEU A 101 14.55 -2.75 8.53
CA LEU A 101 14.04 -1.52 7.92
C LEU A 101 12.91 -0.90 8.74
N THR A 102 12.88 0.43 8.79
CA THR A 102 11.76 1.19 9.37
C THR A 102 10.64 1.31 8.32
N VAL A 103 9.86 0.25 8.16
CA VAL A 103 8.76 0.23 7.20
C VAL A 103 7.61 1.09 7.71
N ARG A 104 7.27 2.17 7.00
CA ARG A 104 6.07 2.97 7.26
C ARG A 104 5.18 2.91 6.02
N GLY A 105 4.05 2.22 6.13
CA GLY A 105 2.96 2.42 5.19
C GLY A 105 2.39 3.84 5.33
N PRO A 106 1.59 4.31 4.34
CA PRO A 106 0.75 5.48 4.57
C PRO A 106 -0.06 5.27 5.86
N ALA A 107 -0.34 6.37 6.57
CA ALA A 107 -1.12 6.29 7.80
C ALA A 107 -2.47 5.66 7.46
N ILE A 108 -2.76 4.49 8.05
CA ILE A 108 -4.01 3.79 7.78
C ILE A 108 -5.17 4.63 8.29
N ARG A 109 -6.17 4.84 7.43
CA ARG A 109 -7.36 5.65 7.70
C ARG A 109 -8.59 4.77 7.68
N ILE A 110 -9.58 5.09 8.51
CA ILE A 110 -10.88 4.43 8.49
C ILE A 110 -11.89 5.39 7.85
N ALA A 111 -12.50 4.94 6.76
CA ALA A 111 -13.55 5.67 6.08
C ALA A 111 -14.79 5.76 6.95
N ARG A 112 -15.29 6.98 7.09
CA ARG A 112 -16.41 7.27 7.95
C ARG A 112 -17.74 6.81 7.33
N LEU A 113 -18.36 5.81 7.95
CA LEU A 113 -19.69 5.33 7.57
C LEU A 113 -20.78 6.32 7.98
N PHE A 114 -20.90 6.61 9.28
CA PHE A 114 -21.92 7.49 9.86
C PHE A 114 -21.34 8.83 10.32
N ASP A 115 -22.16 9.88 10.41
CA ASP A 115 -21.71 11.24 10.79
C ASP A 115 -21.71 11.46 12.31
N GLY A 116 -22.37 10.58 13.05
CA GLY A 116 -22.39 10.62 14.51
C GLY A 116 -23.54 9.79 15.04
N LYS A 117 -23.99 10.14 16.25
CA LYS A 117 -25.18 9.55 16.86
C LYS A 117 -26.29 10.58 17.01
N ASP A 118 -27.53 10.13 16.92
CA ASP A 118 -28.72 10.94 17.16
C ASP A 118 -29.01 11.09 18.67
N THR A 119 -30.15 11.72 19.01
CA THR A 119 -30.56 11.93 20.41
C THR A 119 -30.89 10.63 21.16
N ASN A 120 -31.05 9.52 20.45
CA ASN A 120 -31.33 8.20 21.03
C ASN A 120 -30.07 7.34 21.13
N ASP A 121 -28.88 7.93 20.91
CA ASP A 121 -27.58 7.24 20.89
C ASP A 121 -27.45 6.19 19.75
N ASP A 122 -28.26 6.32 18.69
CA ASP A 122 -28.14 5.50 17.49
C ASP A 122 -27.30 6.20 16.41
N TRP A 123 -26.51 5.42 15.68
CA TRP A 123 -25.70 5.93 14.58
C TRP A 123 -26.57 6.55 13.50
N THR A 124 -26.20 7.70 12.96
CA THR A 124 -26.99 8.42 11.97
C THR A 124 -26.14 9.16 10.93
N PHE A 125 -26.77 9.57 9.84
CA PHE A 125 -26.18 10.43 8.83
C PHE A 125 -26.55 11.89 9.10
N ASP A 126 -25.64 12.81 8.77
CA ASP A 126 -25.96 14.24 8.74
C ASP A 126 -26.99 14.48 7.61
N PRO A 127 -28.13 15.15 7.89
CA PRO A 127 -29.11 15.49 6.84
C PRO A 127 -28.54 16.30 5.67
N GLY A 128 -27.49 17.08 5.92
CA GLY A 128 -26.75 17.86 4.94
C GLY A 128 -25.65 17.09 4.20
N ARG A 129 -25.46 15.79 4.50
CA ARG A 129 -24.46 14.97 3.80
C ARG A 129 -24.76 14.94 2.29
N PRO A 130 -23.78 15.30 1.43
CA PRO A 130 -24.00 15.37 0.01
C PRO A 130 -24.49 14.05 -0.59
N ARG A 131 -25.24 14.16 -1.68
CA ARG A 131 -25.69 13.02 -2.49
C ARG A 131 -24.97 13.02 -3.83
N ILE A 132 -24.55 11.84 -4.28
CA ILE A 132 -23.95 11.68 -5.60
C ILE A 132 -25.06 11.78 -6.65
N THR A 133 -24.94 12.75 -7.55
CA THR A 133 -25.95 13.04 -8.58
C THR A 133 -25.56 12.49 -9.95
N ASP A 134 -24.26 12.45 -10.26
CA ASP A 134 -23.74 11.89 -11.51
C ASP A 134 -23.77 10.35 -11.49
N PRO A 135 -24.50 9.69 -12.41
CA PRO A 135 -24.52 8.24 -12.50
C PRO A 135 -23.16 7.60 -12.79
N ALA A 136 -22.27 8.28 -13.54
CA ALA A 136 -20.96 7.73 -13.88
C ALA A 136 -20.04 7.71 -12.65
N GLU A 137 -20.00 8.82 -11.91
CA GLU A 137 -19.31 8.92 -10.62
C GLU A 137 -19.85 7.89 -9.63
N LEU A 138 -21.18 7.76 -9.53
CA LEU A 138 -21.82 6.77 -8.66
C LEU A 138 -21.36 5.34 -8.98
N ALA A 139 -21.32 4.97 -10.27
CA ALA A 139 -20.87 3.66 -10.69
C ALA A 139 -19.39 3.44 -10.33
N GLY A 140 -18.53 4.42 -10.59
CA GLY A 140 -17.11 4.36 -10.21
C GLY A 140 -16.93 4.15 -8.70
N ILE A 141 -17.57 4.96 -7.86
CA ILE A 141 -17.47 4.83 -6.40
C ILE A 141 -17.92 3.44 -5.94
N VAL A 142 -19.04 2.92 -6.48
CA VAL A 142 -19.53 1.59 -6.13
C VAL A 142 -18.54 0.49 -6.55
N ASP A 143 -17.92 0.62 -7.72
CA ASP A 143 -16.93 -0.33 -8.21
C ASP A 143 -15.64 -0.30 -7.38
N PHE A 144 -15.15 0.89 -7.01
CA PHE A 144 -14.02 1.05 -6.08
C PHE A 144 -14.31 0.29 -4.78
N LEU A 145 -15.44 0.59 -4.12
CA LEU A 145 -15.80 0.01 -2.83
C LEU A 145 -15.96 -1.52 -2.90
N ARG A 146 -16.42 -2.04 -4.05
CA ARG A 146 -16.56 -3.47 -4.31
C ARG A 146 -15.21 -4.17 -4.54
N SER A 147 -14.25 -3.48 -5.15
CA SER A 147 -12.94 -4.03 -5.54
C SER A 147 -11.94 -4.19 -4.38
N GLY A 148 -12.24 -3.63 -3.21
CA GLY A 148 -11.37 -3.75 -2.03
C GLY A 148 -11.11 -5.19 -1.57
N THR A 149 -10.04 -5.38 -0.81
CA THR A 149 -9.70 -6.65 -0.17
C THR A 149 -10.44 -6.79 1.17
N ILE A 150 -11.15 -7.90 1.35
CA ILE A 150 -11.84 -8.21 2.61
C ILE A 150 -10.82 -8.52 3.72
N ILE A 151 -10.85 -7.77 4.83
CA ILE A 151 -10.06 -8.04 6.05
C ILE A 151 -10.88 -8.68 7.16
N VAL A 152 -12.18 -8.40 7.21
CA VAL A 152 -13.12 -9.04 8.15
C VAL A 152 -14.36 -9.42 7.37
N ARG A 153 -14.73 -10.71 7.43
CA ARG A 153 -15.95 -11.21 6.80
C ARG A 153 -17.01 -11.47 7.86
N ILE A 154 -18.17 -10.84 7.70
CA ILE A 154 -19.34 -11.04 8.56
C ILE A 154 -20.51 -11.39 7.65
N SER A 155 -21.20 -12.50 7.97
CA SER A 155 -22.35 -12.99 7.20
C SER A 155 -23.66 -12.29 7.56
N GLY A 156 -23.72 -11.64 8.73
CA GLY A 156 -24.89 -10.88 9.17
C GLY A 156 -25.06 -9.56 8.42
N LEU A 157 -26.29 -9.03 8.48
CA LEU A 157 -26.65 -7.73 7.96
C LEU A 157 -27.11 -6.84 9.13
N ASP A 158 -26.94 -5.54 8.99
CA ASP A 158 -27.48 -4.55 9.91
C ASP A 158 -28.69 -3.84 9.26
N ARG A 159 -29.49 -3.18 10.10
CA ARG A 159 -30.65 -2.41 9.65
C ARG A 159 -30.25 -1.21 8.79
N ASP A 160 -31.06 -0.94 7.79
CA ASP A 160 -31.01 0.32 7.05
C ASP A 160 -31.56 1.44 7.93
N ARG A 161 -30.70 2.39 8.32
CA ARG A 161 -31.04 3.50 9.20
C ARG A 161 -31.75 4.65 8.48
N LEU A 162 -31.61 4.74 7.16
CA LEU A 162 -32.31 5.75 6.35
C LEU A 162 -33.69 5.25 5.90
N ASP A 163 -33.86 3.94 5.78
CA ASP A 163 -35.14 3.32 5.44
C ASP A 163 -35.37 2.03 6.25
N PRO A 164 -35.96 2.15 7.45
CA PRO A 164 -36.23 1.00 8.32
C PRO A 164 -37.15 -0.05 7.70
N THR A 165 -37.91 0.28 6.65
CA THR A 165 -38.83 -0.67 6.00
C THR A 165 -38.10 -1.76 5.23
N ARG A 166 -36.81 -1.56 4.93
CA ARG A 166 -35.95 -2.54 4.25
C ARG A 166 -35.42 -3.64 5.18
N GLY A 167 -35.59 -3.51 6.50
CA GLY A 167 -35.08 -4.48 7.47
C GLY A 167 -33.54 -4.54 7.49
N GLU A 168 -33.01 -5.74 7.74
CA GLU A 168 -31.56 -6.00 7.73
C GLU A 168 -31.05 -6.13 6.30
N ALA A 169 -30.39 -5.09 5.79
CA ALA A 169 -29.92 -4.99 4.41
C ALA A 169 -28.48 -4.52 4.27
N VAL A 170 -27.88 -3.98 5.34
CA VAL A 170 -26.57 -3.33 5.31
C VAL A 170 -25.48 -4.37 5.61
N PRO A 171 -24.55 -4.65 4.67
CA PRO A 171 -23.48 -5.60 4.91
C PRO A 171 -22.52 -5.12 6.00
N LEU A 172 -22.08 -6.07 6.84
CA LEU A 172 -21.21 -5.78 8.00
C LEU A 172 -19.73 -6.10 7.75
N SER A 173 -19.37 -6.62 6.58
CA SER A 173 -17.97 -6.93 6.28
C SER A 173 -17.10 -5.67 6.21
N THR A 174 -15.79 -5.83 6.42
CA THR A 174 -14.82 -4.74 6.36
C THR A 174 -13.78 -5.00 5.28
N MET A 175 -13.51 -3.96 4.50
CA MET A 175 -12.68 -3.95 3.31
C MET A 175 -11.45 -3.04 3.53
N THR A 176 -10.42 -3.21 2.72
CA THR A 176 -9.26 -2.31 2.66
C THR A 176 -8.59 -2.33 1.28
N ASP A 177 -7.87 -1.27 0.96
CA ASP A 177 -6.91 -1.20 -0.16
C ASP A 177 -5.44 -1.08 0.32
N GLY A 178 -5.21 -1.13 1.63
CA GLY A 178 -3.90 -0.96 2.27
C GLY A 178 -3.67 0.42 2.89
N GLU A 179 -4.41 1.45 2.46
CA GLU A 179 -4.35 2.80 3.05
C GLU A 179 -5.66 3.14 3.76
N TRP A 180 -6.79 2.81 3.15
CA TRP A 180 -8.11 2.98 3.71
C TRP A 180 -8.72 1.66 4.16
N ILE A 181 -9.46 1.72 5.25
CA ILE A 181 -10.35 0.67 5.73
C ILE A 181 -11.78 1.20 5.64
N TRP A 182 -12.71 0.42 5.11
CA TRP A 182 -14.12 0.83 5.05
C TRP A 182 -15.07 -0.32 5.36
N SER A 183 -16.23 0.02 5.91
CA SER A 183 -17.35 -0.90 6.02
C SER A 183 -17.98 -1.13 4.65
N ASP A 184 -18.34 -2.38 4.36
CA ASP A 184 -19.10 -2.75 3.17
C ASP A 184 -20.51 -2.12 3.14
N GLY A 185 -21.00 -1.69 4.32
CA GLY A 185 -22.20 -0.86 4.44
C GLY A 185 -22.09 0.47 3.69
N LEU A 186 -20.88 1.03 3.53
CA LEU A 186 -20.69 2.27 2.77
C LEU A 186 -21.09 2.06 1.30
N ARG A 187 -20.77 0.90 0.71
CA ARG A 187 -21.22 0.54 -0.66
C ARG A 187 -22.74 0.51 -0.74
N TYR A 188 -23.40 -0.06 0.27
CA TYR A 188 -24.86 -0.09 0.32
C TYR A 188 -25.46 1.31 0.36
N TYR A 189 -24.98 2.20 1.23
CA TYR A 189 -25.52 3.56 1.35
C TYR A 189 -25.21 4.43 0.13
N VAL A 190 -24.07 4.23 -0.52
CA VAL A 190 -23.76 4.86 -1.81
C VAL A 190 -24.73 4.34 -2.88
N GLN A 191 -24.87 3.03 -3.03
CA GLN A 191 -25.66 2.44 -4.12
C GLN A 191 -27.16 2.69 -3.96
N THR A 192 -27.69 2.51 -2.74
CA THR A 192 -29.13 2.58 -2.46
C THR A 192 -29.58 4.00 -2.19
N HIS A 193 -28.79 4.75 -1.45
CA HIS A 193 -29.17 6.07 -0.94
C HIS A 193 -28.37 7.21 -1.56
N ARG A 194 -27.37 6.92 -2.40
CA ARG A 194 -26.48 7.92 -3.01
C ARG A 194 -25.76 8.79 -1.99
N ILE A 195 -25.57 8.32 -0.75
CA ILE A 195 -24.77 9.04 0.24
C ILE A 195 -23.34 9.17 -0.26
N ALA A 196 -22.82 10.39 -0.33
CA ALA A 196 -21.42 10.60 -0.66
C ALA A 196 -20.51 10.12 0.48
N PRO A 197 -19.44 9.35 0.20
CA PRO A 197 -18.31 9.15 1.11
C PRO A 197 -17.68 10.49 1.50
N GLU A 198 -16.82 10.48 2.52
CA GLU A 198 -16.14 11.70 2.93
C GLU A 198 -15.16 12.22 1.86
N PRO A 199 -14.94 13.55 1.77
CA PRO A 199 -14.21 14.16 0.65
C PRO A 199 -12.81 13.60 0.43
N ASP A 200 -12.06 13.35 1.50
CA ASP A 200 -10.71 12.80 1.41
C ASP A 200 -10.72 11.39 0.81
N PHE A 201 -11.73 10.58 1.14
CA PHE A 201 -11.85 9.24 0.59
C PHE A 201 -12.31 9.28 -0.88
N LEU A 202 -13.17 10.24 -1.25
CA LEU A 202 -13.52 10.46 -2.65
C LEU A 202 -12.31 10.88 -3.50
N ALA A 203 -11.46 11.78 -2.98
CA ALA A 203 -10.23 12.20 -3.66
C ALA A 203 -9.28 11.01 -3.85
N HIS A 204 -9.17 10.13 -2.85
CA HIS A 204 -8.42 8.87 -2.94
C HIS A 204 -8.98 7.95 -4.03
N MET A 205 -10.29 7.73 -4.07
CA MET A 205 -10.93 6.90 -5.11
C MET A 205 -10.65 7.43 -6.51
N ALA A 206 -10.77 8.75 -6.71
CA ALA A 206 -10.52 9.39 -7.99
C ALA A 206 -9.04 9.27 -8.42
N ALA A 207 -8.10 9.38 -7.48
CA ALA A 207 -6.66 9.21 -7.74
C ALA A 207 -6.29 7.77 -8.17
N HIS A 208 -7.15 6.80 -7.84
CA HIS A 208 -6.99 5.39 -8.19
C HIS A 208 -7.93 4.93 -9.31
N ASP A 209 -8.43 5.86 -10.13
CA ASP A 209 -9.34 5.57 -11.26
C ASP A 209 -10.55 4.72 -10.84
N TYR A 210 -11.03 4.91 -9.61
CA TYR A 210 -12.13 4.15 -9.02
C TYR A 210 -11.92 2.63 -8.97
N VAL A 211 -10.67 2.17 -8.89
CA VAL A 211 -10.32 0.77 -8.63
C VAL A 211 -9.42 0.70 -7.40
N ALA A 212 -9.88 -0.01 -6.36
CA ALA A 212 -9.14 -0.14 -5.12
C ALA A 212 -7.84 -0.94 -5.35
N PRO A 213 -6.67 -0.39 -4.95
CA PRO A 213 -5.42 -1.14 -4.94
C PRO A 213 -5.54 -2.46 -4.19
N GLN A 214 -4.83 -3.49 -4.65
CA GLN A 214 -4.74 -4.76 -3.95
C GLN A 214 -3.56 -4.72 -2.98
N PRO A 215 -3.79 -4.66 -1.66
CA PRO A 215 -2.72 -4.62 -0.69
C PRO A 215 -1.95 -5.94 -0.66
N ASP A 216 -0.65 -5.85 -0.45
CA ASP A 216 0.17 -7.02 -0.13
C ASP A 216 -0.22 -7.60 1.26
N LYS A 217 0.40 -8.73 1.62
CA LYS A 217 0.12 -9.41 2.90
C LYS A 217 0.44 -8.53 4.12
N ALA A 218 1.50 -7.74 4.07
CA ALA A 218 1.92 -6.88 5.18
C ALA A 218 0.96 -5.69 5.36
N ALA A 219 0.60 -5.02 4.27
CA ALA A 219 -0.38 -3.94 4.27
C ALA A 219 -1.75 -4.42 4.77
N ARG A 220 -2.20 -5.60 4.31
CA ARG A 220 -3.44 -6.22 4.80
C ARG A 220 -3.39 -6.54 6.29
N GLN A 221 -2.26 -7.05 6.79
CA GLN A 221 -2.08 -7.35 8.21
C GLN A 221 -2.07 -6.07 9.06
N ALA A 222 -1.38 -5.02 8.59
CA ALA A 222 -1.36 -3.72 9.26
C ALA A 222 -2.77 -3.10 9.34
N ALA A 223 -3.57 -3.20 8.28
CA ALA A 223 -4.96 -2.76 8.29
C ALA A 223 -5.82 -3.50 9.33
N LEU A 224 -5.67 -4.82 9.41
CA LEU A 224 -6.37 -5.63 10.41
C LEU A 224 -5.96 -5.29 11.85
N GLU A 225 -4.68 -5.04 12.09
CA GLU A 225 -4.18 -4.61 13.40
C GLU A 225 -4.67 -3.22 13.77
N HIS A 226 -4.66 -2.28 12.82
CA HIS A 226 -5.19 -0.94 13.03
C HIS A 226 -6.67 -0.99 13.43
N LEU A 227 -7.49 -1.79 12.73
CA LEU A 227 -8.91 -1.97 13.06
C LEU A 227 -9.15 -2.52 14.48
N ARG A 228 -8.25 -3.37 14.99
CA ARG A 228 -8.39 -3.99 16.33
C ARG A 228 -8.02 -3.05 17.48
N ASN A 229 -7.24 -2.01 17.20
CA ASN A 229 -6.69 -1.10 18.21
C ASN A 229 -7.51 0.20 18.37
N GLN A 230 -8.64 0.31 17.67
CA GLN A 230 -9.62 1.39 17.79
C GLN A 230 -10.72 1.00 18.79
#